data_AF-A0A7S1A239-F1
#
_entry.id   AF-A0A7S1A239-F1
#
_cell.length_a   1.000
_cell.length_b   1.000
_cell.length_c   1.000
_cell.angle_alpha   90.00
_cell.angle_beta   90.00
_cell.angle_gamma   90.00
#
_symmetry.space_group_name_H-M   'P 1'
#
loop_
_entity.id
_entity.type
_entity.pdbx_description
1 polymer ?
#
loop_
_entity_poly.entity_id
_entity_poly.type
_entity_poly.pdbx_seq_one_letter_code
_entity_poly.pdbx_strand_id
1 'polypeptide(L)'
;ELNWPLGNEAALDLTEAAPGSNDANDIGLRYRLPFHMFDAIFAASGQEMVAPFKDLHRAVEVIDKLKEKIAHCGKSKAVQMKPHFTILSSSVYRAEFLPLLCEWMVIWMRSRR
;
A
#
# COMPACT_ATOMS: atom_id res chain seq x y z
N GLU A 1 -6.36 23.13 -20.04
CA GLU A 1 -6.09 21.72 -19.72
C GLU A 1 -4.57 21.54 -19.73
N LEU A 2 -3.98 21.25 -18.57
CA LEU A 2 -2.54 21.26 -18.39
C LEU A 2 -2.00 19.85 -18.64
N ASN A 3 -1.46 19.62 -19.84
CA ASN A 3 -0.75 18.40 -20.20
C ASN A 3 0.60 18.38 -19.46
N TRP A 4 0.57 17.99 -18.18
CA TRP A 4 1.79 17.71 -17.43
C TRP A 4 2.44 16.45 -18.03
N PRO A 5 3.74 16.43 -18.34
CA PRO A 5 4.38 15.23 -18.87
C PRO A 5 4.30 14.13 -17.81
N LEU A 6 3.43 13.14 -18.03
CA LEU A 6 3.21 12.01 -17.12
C LEU A 6 4.45 11.09 -16.98
N GLY A 7 5.48 11.35 -17.80
CA GLY A 7 6.68 10.53 -17.94
C GLY A 7 6.44 9.38 -18.92
N ASN A 8 7.41 8.48 -19.04
CA ASN A 8 7.23 7.25 -19.80
C ASN A 8 6.23 6.34 -19.09
N GLU A 9 5.15 5.99 -19.78
CA GLU A 9 4.21 4.97 -19.35
C GLU A 9 4.83 3.60 -19.60
N ALA A 10 5.40 3.01 -18.56
CA ALA A 10 5.87 1.63 -18.58
C ALA A 10 4.91 0.76 -17.76
N ALA A 11 4.58 -0.42 -18.29
CA ALA A 11 3.83 -1.40 -17.52
C ALA A 11 4.63 -1.80 -16.27
N LEU A 12 3.94 -2.00 -15.15
CA LEU A 12 4.56 -2.59 -13.97
C LEU A 12 4.97 -4.02 -14.29
N ASP A 13 6.27 -4.31 -14.16
CA ASP A 13 6.79 -5.66 -14.34
C ASP A 13 6.45 -6.52 -13.11
N LEU A 14 5.35 -7.26 -13.20
CA LEU A 14 4.91 -8.20 -12.17
C LEU A 14 5.50 -9.61 -12.33
N THR A 15 6.56 -9.78 -13.14
CA THR A 15 7.26 -11.07 -13.26
C THR A 15 8.14 -11.34 -12.02
N GLU A 16 8.79 -12.50 -11.98
CA GLU A 16 9.82 -12.80 -10.97
C GLU A 16 11.16 -12.27 -11.45
N ALA A 17 12.04 -11.89 -10.51
CA ALA A 17 13.44 -11.59 -10.83
C ALA A 17 14.04 -12.73 -11.64
N ALA A 18 14.87 -12.41 -12.65
CA ALA A 18 15.54 -13.43 -13.43
C ALA A 18 16.33 -14.38 -12.50
N PRO A 19 16.22 -15.71 -12.66
CA PRO A 19 16.93 -16.64 -11.79
C PRO A 19 18.44 -16.39 -11.86
N GLY A 20 19.03 -15.97 -10.73
CA GLY A 20 20.46 -15.65 -10.63
C GLY A 20 20.82 -14.17 -10.80
N SER A 21 19.85 -13.26 -10.96
CA SER A 21 20.14 -11.83 -10.95
C SER A 21 20.45 -11.36 -9.53
N ASN A 22 21.65 -10.82 -9.35
CA ASN A 22 22.08 -10.08 -8.16
C ASN A 22 21.95 -8.57 -8.38
N ASP A 23 21.35 -8.15 -9.49
CA ASP A 23 21.14 -6.75 -9.78
C ASP A 23 20.01 -6.23 -8.87
N ALA A 24 20.33 -5.24 -8.04
CA ALA A 24 19.38 -4.59 -7.14
C ALA A 24 18.20 -3.93 -7.89
N ASN A 25 18.32 -3.80 -9.23
CA ASN A 25 17.29 -3.28 -10.12
C ASN A 25 16.53 -4.35 -10.91
N ASP A 26 17.02 -5.58 -11.00
CA ASP A 26 16.35 -6.71 -11.67
C ASP A 26 15.51 -7.50 -10.66
N ILE A 27 14.54 -6.81 -10.05
CA ILE A 27 13.58 -7.47 -9.17
C ILE A 27 12.19 -7.29 -9.71
N GLY A 28 11.70 -8.35 -10.36
CA GLY A 28 10.31 -8.49 -10.69
C GLY A 28 9.40 -8.22 -9.48
N LEU A 29 8.33 -7.45 -9.70
CA LEU A 29 7.53 -6.86 -8.63
C LEU A 29 6.48 -7.81 -8.06
N ARG A 30 6.41 -9.05 -8.57
CA ARG A 30 5.40 -10.07 -8.22
C ARG A 30 5.12 -10.13 -6.73
N TYR A 31 6.17 -10.23 -5.93
CA TYR A 31 6.06 -10.35 -4.47
C TYR A 31 6.18 -9.00 -3.76
N ARG A 32 6.99 -8.07 -4.29
CA ARG A 32 7.24 -6.77 -3.66
C ARG A 32 5.99 -5.92 -3.54
N LEU A 33 5.14 -5.89 -4.57
CA LEU A 33 3.93 -5.07 -4.55
C LEU A 33 2.93 -5.57 -3.48
N PRO A 34 2.53 -6.85 -3.44
CA PRO A 34 1.67 -7.35 -2.35
C PRO A 34 2.22 -7.12 -0.95
N PHE A 35 3.52 -7.35 -0.72
CA PHE A 35 4.13 -7.10 0.59
C PHE A 35 4.10 -5.62 0.98
N HIS A 36 4.36 -4.73 0.01
CA HIS A 36 4.23 -3.29 0.23
C HIS A 36 2.79 -2.89 0.58
N MET A 37 1.78 -3.50 -0.06
CA MET A 37 0.37 -3.25 0.27
C MET A 37 0.01 -3.78 1.68
N PHE A 38 0.53 -4.93 2.07
CA PHE A 38 0.32 -5.47 3.42
C PHE A 38 1.00 -4.63 4.50
N ASP A 39 2.16 -4.04 4.21
CA ASP A 39 2.86 -3.16 5.14
C ASP A 39 1.95 -2.03 5.64
N ALA A 40 1.17 -1.39 4.76
CA ALA A 40 0.23 -0.35 5.17
C ALA A 40 -0.82 -0.84 6.19
N ILE A 41 -1.38 -2.03 5.96
CA ILE A 41 -2.40 -2.60 6.85
C ILE A 41 -1.78 -2.99 8.19
N PHE A 42 -0.59 -3.59 8.19
CA PHE A 42 0.08 -3.97 9.43
C PHE A 42 0.55 -2.76 10.23
N ALA A 43 1.14 -1.76 9.56
CA ALA A 43 1.51 -0.48 10.17
C ALA A 43 0.29 0.22 10.79
N ALA A 44 -0.84 0.24 10.08
CA ALA A 44 -2.10 0.78 10.59
C ALA A 44 -2.75 -0.09 11.69
N SER A 45 -2.35 -1.36 11.81
CA SER A 45 -2.79 -2.26 12.88
C SER A 45 -1.87 -2.24 14.10
N GLY A 46 -0.87 -1.35 14.12
CA GLY A 46 0.04 -1.15 15.25
C GLY A 46 1.38 -1.90 15.16
N GLN A 47 1.71 -2.48 14.01
CA GLN A 47 3.06 -2.98 13.74
C GLN A 47 3.97 -1.85 13.27
N GLU A 48 5.29 -2.09 13.26
CA GLU A 48 6.24 -1.15 12.70
C GLU A 48 6.13 -1.12 11.16
N MET A 49 6.18 0.08 10.57
CA MET A 49 6.27 0.25 9.12
C MET A 49 7.63 -0.23 8.61
N VAL A 50 7.62 -1.22 7.73
CA VAL A 50 8.82 -1.79 7.11
C VAL A 50 9.26 -0.94 5.91
N ALA A 51 8.32 -0.32 5.19
CA ALA A 51 8.66 0.55 4.08
C ALA A 51 9.47 1.78 4.55
N PRO A 52 10.48 2.24 3.77
CA PRO A 52 11.36 3.35 4.12
C PRO A 52 10.68 4.71 3.88
N PHE A 53 9.42 4.87 4.31
CA PHE A 53 8.62 6.08 4.11
C PHE A 53 8.29 6.81 5.41
N LYS A 54 8.96 6.47 6.51
CA LYS A 54 8.71 7.06 7.84
C LYS A 54 8.93 8.58 7.87
N ASP A 55 9.87 9.09 7.08
CA ASP A 55 10.18 10.51 7.00
C ASP A 55 9.27 11.27 6.01
N LEU A 56 8.49 10.53 5.21
CA LEU A 56 7.58 11.14 4.25
C LEU A 56 6.26 11.50 4.95
N HIS A 57 6.02 12.79 5.13
CA HIS A 57 4.79 13.29 5.78
C HIS A 57 3.52 12.65 5.20
N ARG A 58 3.43 12.55 3.87
CA ARG A 58 2.27 11.96 3.20
C ARG A 58 2.06 10.47 3.51
N ALA A 59 3.14 9.72 3.71
CA ALA A 59 3.04 8.31 4.09
C ALA A 59 2.48 8.16 5.51
N VAL A 60 2.98 8.97 6.45
CA VAL A 60 2.48 9.00 7.83
C VAL A 60 1.00 9.36 7.86
N GLU A 61 0.58 10.40 7.12
CA GLU A 61 -0.84 10.79 7.00
C GLU A 61 -1.74 9.65 6.52
N VAL A 62 -1.32 8.90 5.49
CA VAL A 62 -2.10 7.78 4.94
C VAL A 62 -2.27 6.67 5.99
N ILE A 63 -1.20 6.35 6.70
CA ILE A 63 -1.23 5.33 7.75
C ILE A 63 -2.09 5.77 8.94
N ASP A 64 -2.03 7.02 9.35
CA ASP A 64 -2.87 7.52 10.44
C ASP A 64 -4.35 7.54 10.06
N LYS A 65 -4.69 7.92 8.84
CA LYS A 65 -6.06 7.76 8.31
C LYS A 65 -6.50 6.31 8.27
N LEU A 66 -5.62 5.39 7.85
CA LEU A 66 -5.93 3.96 7.87
C LEU A 66 -6.19 3.47 9.31
N LYS A 67 -5.40 3.89 10.30
CA LYS A 67 -5.63 3.56 11.73
C LYS A 67 -7.01 4.01 12.18
N GLU A 68 -7.38 5.25 11.87
CA GLU A 68 -8.70 5.80 12.20
C GLU A 68 -9.84 5.00 11.56
N LYS A 69 -9.69 4.64 10.27
CA LYS A 69 -10.69 3.83 9.55
C LYS A 69 -10.81 2.42 10.10
N ILE A 70 -9.70 1.78 10.44
CA ILE A 70 -9.70 0.46 11.09
C ILE A 70 -10.42 0.54 12.44
N ALA A 71 -10.12 1.53 13.27
CA ALA A 71 -10.76 1.71 14.57
C ALA A 71 -12.26 1.99 14.45
N HIS A 72 -12.66 2.83 13.49
CA HIS A 72 -14.07 3.12 13.21
C HIS A 72 -14.82 1.88 12.72
N CYS A 73 -14.28 1.18 11.71
CA CYS A 73 -14.90 -0.01 11.13
C CYS A 73 -14.91 -1.19 12.12
N GLY A 74 -13.98 -1.23 13.07
CA GLY A 74 -13.98 -2.22 14.14
C GLY A 74 -15.20 -2.08 15.05
N LYS A 75 -15.63 -0.85 15.34
CA LYS A 75 -16.84 -0.57 16.12
C LYS A 75 -18.12 -0.97 15.38
N SER A 76 -18.17 -0.77 14.06
CA SER A 76 -19.31 -1.14 13.22
C SER A 76 -19.32 -2.62 12.79
N LYS A 77 -18.34 -3.42 13.24
CA LYS A 77 -18.16 -4.83 12.84
C LYS A 77 -17.99 -5.02 11.32
N ALA A 78 -17.53 -3.98 10.62
CA ALA A 78 -17.21 -4.06 9.20
C ALA A 78 -15.81 -4.65 8.95
N VAL A 79 -14.96 -4.70 9.99
CA VAL A 79 -13.67 -5.39 9.96
C VAL A 79 -13.52 -6.31 11.17
N GLN A 80 -12.79 -7.41 10.96
CA GLN A 80 -12.32 -8.30 12.00
C GLN A 80 -10.81 -8.05 12.18
N MET A 81 -10.36 -7.81 13.42
CA MET A 81 -8.93 -7.60 13.70
C MET A 81 -8.21 -8.86 14.17
N LYS A 82 -8.93 -9.79 14.79
CA LYS A 82 -8.39 -11.03 15.37
C LYS A 82 -9.14 -12.24 14.81
N PRO A 83 -8.46 -13.35 14.49
CA PRO A 83 -7.00 -13.57 14.58
C PRO A 83 -6.20 -12.88 13.47
N HIS A 84 -6.84 -12.58 12.33
CA HIS A 84 -6.25 -11.86 11.21
C HIS A 84 -7.11 -10.65 10.85
N PHE A 85 -6.48 -9.64 10.26
CA PHE A 85 -7.20 -8.49 9.72
C PHE A 85 -7.99 -8.91 8.48
N THR A 86 -9.32 -8.81 8.56
CA THR A 86 -10.23 -9.15 7.47
C THR A 86 -11.27 -8.06 7.33
N ILE A 87 -11.47 -7.56 6.11
CA ILE A 87 -12.56 -6.64 5.80
C ILE A 87 -13.79 -7.49 5.45
N LEU A 88 -14.87 -7.32 6.20
CA LEU A 88 -16.08 -8.15 6.09
C LEU A 88 -17.09 -7.60 5.10
N SER A 89 -16.92 -6.35 4.64
CA SER A 89 -17.83 -5.67 3.71
C SER A 89 -17.09 -5.08 2.52
N SER A 90 -17.48 -5.53 1.32
CA SER A 90 -16.93 -5.03 0.06
C SER A 90 -17.25 -3.56 -0.21
N SER A 91 -18.41 -3.07 0.23
CA SER A 91 -18.76 -1.65 0.09
C SER A 91 -17.87 -0.78 0.97
N VAL A 92 -17.59 -1.21 2.19
CA VAL A 92 -16.67 -0.54 3.11
C VAL A 92 -15.24 -0.56 2.57
N TYR A 93 -14.79 -1.69 2.00
CA TYR A 93 -13.48 -1.73 1.33
C TYR A 93 -13.37 -0.65 0.25
N ARG A 94 -14.34 -0.58 -0.66
CA ARG A 94 -14.31 0.36 -1.79
C ARG A 94 -14.40 1.82 -1.36
N ALA A 95 -15.23 2.12 -0.36
CA ALA A 95 -15.46 3.50 0.09
C ALA A 95 -14.37 4.02 1.02
N GLU A 96 -13.89 3.18 1.94
CA GLU A 96 -13.04 3.63 3.07
C GLU A 96 -11.57 3.25 2.91
N PHE A 97 -11.28 2.05 2.39
CA PHE A 97 -9.91 1.51 2.37
C PHE A 97 -9.22 1.68 1.02
N LEU A 98 -9.92 1.39 -0.07
CA LEU A 98 -9.36 1.43 -1.42
C LEU A 98 -8.72 2.79 -1.77
N PRO A 99 -9.33 3.96 -1.47
CA PRO A 99 -8.71 5.25 -1.77
C PRO A 99 -7.36 5.43 -1.05
N LEU A 100 -7.29 5.05 0.23
CA LEU A 100 -6.07 5.16 1.04
C LEU A 100 -4.98 4.18 0.56
N LEU A 101 -5.36 2.96 0.17
CA LEU A 101 -4.45 1.98 -0.40
C LEU A 101 -3.93 2.42 -1.78
N CYS A 102 -4.76 3.08 -2.59
CA CYS A 102 -4.30 3.68 -3.84
C CYS A 102 -3.30 4.81 -3.59
N GLU A 103 -3.54 5.68 -2.60
CA GLU A 103 -2.56 6.70 -2.21
C GLU A 103 -1.23 6.10 -1.75
N TRP A 104 -1.28 5.03 -0.96
CA TRP A 104 -0.11 4.27 -0.54
C TRP A 104 0.70 3.74 -1.73
N MET A 105 0.01 3.12 -2.69
CA MET A 105 0.63 2.63 -3.93
C MET A 105 1.27 3.76 -4.76
N VAL A 106 0.64 4.94 -4.81
CA VAL A 106 1.19 6.10 -5.51
C VAL A 106 2.49 6.58 -4.86
N ILE A 107 2.59 6.57 -3.53
CA ILE A 107 3.82 6.90 -2.81
C ILE A 107 4.96 5.97 -3.26
N TRP A 108 4.70 4.66 -3.31
CA TRP A 108 5.69 3.67 -3.72
C TRP A 108 6.08 3.75 -5.19
N MET A 109 5.14 4.04 -6.09
CA MET A 109 5.46 4.27 -7.49
C MET A 109 6.33 5.53 -7.67
N ARG A 110 6.08 6.58 -6.89
CA ARG A 110 6.88 7.82 -6.93
C ARG A 110 8.28 7.64 -6.36
N SER A 111 8.46 6.82 -5.33
CA SER A 111 9.79 6.57 -4.76
C SER A 111 10.68 5.68 -5.65
N ARG A 112 10.13 5.16 -6.76
CA ARG A 112 10.80 4.27 -7.71
C ARG A 112 11.08 4.93 -9.06
N ARG A 113 10.67 6.18 -9.24
CA ARG A 113 11.08 7.03 -10.36
C ARG A 113 12.36 7.76 -10.00
#